data_AF-A0A934EL60-F1
#
_entry.id   AF-A0A934EL60-F1
#
_cell.length_a   1.000
_cell.length_b   1.000
_cell.length_c   1.000
_cell.angle_alpha   90.00
_cell.angle_beta   90.00
_cell.angle_gamma   90.00
#
_symmetry.space_group_name_H-M   'P 1'
#
loop_
_entity.id
_entity.type
_entity.pdbx_description
1 polymer ?
#
loop_
_entity_poly.entity_id
_entity_poly.type
_entity_poly.pdbx_seq_one_letter_code
_entity_poly.pdbx_strand_id
1 'polypeptide(L)'
;MSSLAVAETENKEQNPHFAPTYFIGNGESRFESFAYIDWKSLAPDWVKSVNVKKPTPEVLRKLYNFKSRYIEPGITRINQEQPLPPEIKKGLYYLVTDKGIITAKPRRLVASSLFYLNEEGTEISEVEYEGNIIASTNDQSFDVGFVMFINVDKPIEVKVLTGDAEKKFKAVHNKEETITYIYETDNSKFQFTNKDNLSLDIKKVYSFSLGNSQNKYLFLLIDLHPAGEGCHLEYSLFRISTNLEEMLTMQSGCTIE
;
A
#
# COMPACT_ATOMS: atom_id res chain seq x y z
N MET A 1 -33.35 37.13 11.63
CA MET A 1 -33.96 35.81 11.35
C MET A 1 -32.95 35.01 10.55
N SER A 2 -32.60 33.84 11.08
CA SER A 2 -31.59 32.91 10.58
C SER A 2 -31.97 32.26 9.25
N SER A 3 -30.96 31.92 8.45
CA SER A 3 -30.89 30.61 7.81
C SER A 3 -29.42 30.21 7.65
N LEU A 4 -28.90 29.55 8.68
CA LEU A 4 -27.68 28.74 8.56
C LEU A 4 -28.05 27.56 7.66
N ALA A 5 -27.51 27.55 6.45
CA ALA A 5 -27.48 26.34 5.64
C ALA A 5 -26.57 25.35 6.35
N VAL A 6 -27.18 24.33 6.94
CA VAL A 6 -26.49 23.13 7.40
C VAL A 6 -26.01 22.44 6.14
N ALA A 7 -24.72 22.58 5.85
CA ALA A 7 -24.07 21.70 4.88
C ALA A 7 -24.14 20.29 5.47
N GLU A 8 -24.94 19.44 4.85
CA GLU A 8 -24.89 18.00 5.03
C GLU A 8 -23.46 17.54 4.70
N THR A 9 -22.62 17.39 5.72
CA THR A 9 -21.37 16.66 5.60
C THR A 9 -21.73 15.20 5.40
N GLU A 10 -21.88 14.80 4.13
CA GLU A 10 -21.83 13.40 3.72
C GLU A 10 -20.58 12.79 4.35
N ASN A 11 -20.81 11.85 5.26
CA ASN A 11 -19.79 11.04 5.88
C ASN A 11 -19.27 10.05 4.84
N LYS A 12 -18.48 10.54 3.86
CA LYS A 12 -17.79 9.68 2.90
C LYS A 12 -16.71 8.93 3.67
N GLU A 13 -17.06 7.73 4.10
CA GLU A 13 -16.12 6.69 4.50
C GLU A 13 -15.13 6.55 3.33
N GLN A 14 -13.96 7.17 3.43
CA GLN A 14 -12.94 7.09 2.38
C GLN A 14 -12.44 5.64 2.37
N ASN A 15 -12.51 5.01 1.20
CA ASN A 15 -12.14 3.62 1.03
C ASN A 15 -10.71 3.36 1.55
N PRO A 16 -10.46 2.18 2.15
CA PRO A 16 -9.14 1.83 2.63
C PRO A 16 -8.14 1.81 1.47
N HIS A 17 -6.95 2.39 1.66
CA HIS A 17 -5.88 2.36 0.68
C HIS A 17 -4.91 1.23 1.05
N PHE A 18 -4.54 0.38 0.10
CA PHE A 18 -3.49 -0.62 0.33
C PHE A 18 -2.28 -0.23 -0.48
N ALA A 19 -1.14 -0.42 0.13
CA ALA A 19 0.16 -0.14 -0.46
C ALA A 19 1.04 -1.33 -0.11
N PRO A 20 1.82 -1.88 -1.06
CA PRO A 20 2.77 -2.90 -0.69
C PRO A 20 3.76 -2.30 0.31
N THR A 21 4.27 -3.15 1.20
CA THR A 21 5.23 -2.70 2.19
C THR A 21 6.47 -3.54 2.20
N TYR A 22 7.60 -2.88 2.38
CA TYR A 22 8.90 -3.53 2.41
C TYR A 22 9.59 -3.23 3.74
N PHE A 23 10.18 -4.26 4.34
CA PHE A 23 11.09 -4.09 5.46
C PHE A 23 12.38 -3.46 4.98
N ILE A 24 12.78 -2.35 5.60
CA ILE A 24 13.98 -1.60 5.22
C ILE A 24 15.07 -1.65 6.31
N GLY A 25 14.96 -2.57 7.27
CA GLY A 25 15.86 -2.67 8.41
C GLY A 25 15.40 -1.85 9.62
N ASN A 26 16.04 -2.05 10.78
CA ASN A 26 15.87 -1.25 12.00
C ASN A 26 14.43 -1.11 12.53
N GLY A 27 13.55 -2.08 12.22
CA GLY A 27 12.14 -1.98 12.60
C GLY A 27 11.38 -0.94 11.79
N GLU A 28 11.79 -0.66 10.56
CA GLU A 28 11.10 0.27 9.68
C GLU A 28 10.45 -0.45 8.49
N SER A 29 9.23 0.01 8.19
CA SER A 29 8.43 -0.43 7.06
C SER A 29 8.19 0.74 6.12
N ARG A 30 8.37 0.49 4.83
CA ARG A 30 8.10 1.44 3.75
C ARG A 30 6.70 1.19 3.20
N PHE A 31 5.82 2.18 3.19
CA PHE A 31 4.56 2.19 2.45
C PHE A 31 4.74 3.02 1.18
N GLU A 32 4.20 2.55 0.05
CA GLU A 32 4.29 3.25 -1.23
C GLU A 32 3.62 4.64 -1.26
N SER A 33 3.90 5.35 -2.36
CA SER A 33 3.40 6.69 -2.65
C SER A 33 1.88 6.78 -2.65
N PHE A 34 1.36 7.85 -2.07
CA PHE A 34 -0.03 8.26 -2.26
C PHE A 34 -0.11 9.22 -3.45
N ALA A 35 -1.04 8.96 -4.36
CA ALA A 35 -1.24 9.80 -5.55
C ALA A 35 -1.61 11.26 -5.24
N TYR A 36 -2.17 11.54 -4.05
CA TYR A 36 -2.58 12.90 -3.67
C TYR A 36 -1.46 13.74 -3.04
N ILE A 37 -0.30 13.15 -2.73
CA ILE A 37 0.86 13.91 -2.21
C ILE A 37 1.58 14.55 -3.40
N ASP A 38 1.75 15.87 -3.38
CA ASP A 38 2.62 16.57 -4.33
C ASP A 38 4.09 16.35 -3.97
N TRP A 39 4.66 15.23 -4.43
CA TRP A 39 6.05 14.86 -4.21
C TRP A 39 7.05 15.88 -4.75
N LYS A 40 6.69 16.59 -5.83
CA LYS A 40 7.53 17.64 -6.39
C LYS A 40 7.66 18.81 -5.42
N SER A 41 6.59 19.19 -4.72
CA SER A 41 6.64 20.27 -3.72
C SER A 41 7.63 19.97 -2.57
N LEU A 42 7.80 18.69 -2.24
CA LEU A 42 8.65 18.17 -1.16
C LEU A 42 10.13 18.07 -1.53
N ALA A 43 10.47 18.20 -2.81
CA ALA A 43 11.85 18.17 -3.28
C ALA A 43 12.63 19.44 -2.88
N PRO A 44 13.96 19.35 -2.68
CA PRO A 44 14.79 20.51 -2.40
C PRO A 44 14.67 21.60 -3.48
N ASP A 45 14.77 22.88 -3.11
CA ASP A 45 14.59 24.00 -4.05
C ASP A 45 15.52 23.93 -5.26
N TRP A 46 16.77 23.53 -5.05
CA TRP A 46 17.73 23.39 -6.14
C TRP A 46 17.32 22.28 -7.13
N VAL A 47 16.74 21.18 -6.65
CA VAL A 47 16.22 20.06 -7.48
C VAL A 47 15.05 20.57 -8.33
N LYS A 48 14.10 21.28 -7.69
CA LYS A 48 12.94 21.87 -8.39
C LYS A 48 13.34 22.89 -9.46
N SER A 49 14.51 23.53 -9.30
CA SER A 49 15.04 24.54 -10.21
C SER A 49 15.87 24.01 -11.38
N VAL A 50 16.12 22.69 -11.44
CA VAL A 50 16.91 22.09 -12.52
C VAL A 50 16.23 22.29 -13.88
N ASN A 51 16.94 22.94 -14.81
CA ASN A 51 16.51 23.04 -16.20
C ASN A 51 16.86 21.75 -16.96
N VAL A 52 15.92 20.82 -17.03
CA VAL A 52 16.08 19.52 -17.70
C VAL A 52 16.52 19.66 -19.17
N LYS A 53 16.00 20.67 -19.89
CA LYS A 53 16.32 20.88 -21.32
C LYS A 53 17.72 21.45 -21.56
N LYS A 54 18.28 22.15 -20.58
CA LYS A 54 19.59 22.80 -20.64
C LYS A 54 20.26 22.77 -19.25
N PRO A 55 20.65 21.59 -18.75
CA PRO A 55 21.29 21.47 -17.45
C PRO A 55 22.67 22.12 -17.48
N THR A 56 23.05 22.81 -16.41
CA THR A 56 24.40 23.38 -16.33
C THR A 56 25.42 22.27 -16.05
N PRO A 57 26.69 22.43 -16.45
CA PRO A 57 27.75 21.48 -16.09
C PRO A 57 27.87 21.25 -14.58
N GLU A 58 27.58 22.28 -13.77
CA GLU A 58 27.58 22.17 -12.31
C GLU A 58 26.46 21.26 -11.80
N VAL A 59 25.25 21.37 -12.36
CA VAL A 59 24.12 20.50 -12.02
C VAL A 59 24.43 19.06 -12.41
N LEU A 60 24.92 18.81 -13.63
CA LEU A 60 25.29 17.46 -14.08
C LEU A 60 26.36 16.84 -13.19
N ARG A 61 27.40 17.61 -12.85
CA ARG A 61 28.44 17.17 -11.90
C ARG A 61 27.86 16.84 -10.53
N LYS A 62 26.93 17.67 -10.04
CA LYS A 62 26.25 17.44 -8.75
C LYS A 62 25.43 16.15 -8.79
N LEU A 63 24.64 15.93 -9.84
CA LEU A 63 23.87 14.70 -10.04
C LEU A 63 24.78 13.47 -10.17
N TYR A 64 25.87 13.56 -10.92
CA TYR A 64 26.86 12.50 -11.05
C TYR A 64 27.48 12.11 -9.69
N ASN A 65 27.67 13.06 -8.78
CA ASN A 65 28.15 12.79 -7.43
C ASN A 65 27.09 12.12 -6.53
N PHE A 66 25.80 12.24 -6.85
CA PHE A 66 24.70 11.56 -6.18
C PHE A 66 24.42 10.15 -6.72
N LYS A 67 25.20 9.68 -7.71
CA LYS A 67 24.97 8.39 -8.37
C LYS A 67 24.98 7.27 -7.32
N SER A 68 23.78 6.78 -7.01
CA SER A 68 23.59 5.63 -6.12
C SER A 68 24.17 4.40 -6.83
N ARG A 69 24.96 3.60 -6.10
CA ARG A 69 25.52 2.34 -6.62
C ARG A 69 24.46 1.25 -6.88
N TYR A 70 23.21 1.50 -6.50
CA TYR A 70 22.13 0.52 -6.44
C TYR A 70 20.99 0.80 -7.42
N ILE A 71 21.16 1.74 -8.35
CA ILE A 71 20.12 2.10 -9.33
C ILE A 71 20.71 1.88 -10.73
N GLU A 72 19.85 1.49 -11.67
CA GLU A 72 20.18 1.23 -13.06
C GLU A 72 21.12 2.31 -13.65
N PRO A 73 22.08 1.92 -14.52
CA PRO A 73 22.94 2.87 -15.20
C PRO A 73 22.13 4.00 -15.84
N GLY A 74 22.47 5.25 -15.53
CA GLY A 74 21.78 6.42 -16.05
C GLY A 74 20.76 7.03 -15.09
N ILE A 75 20.37 6.35 -14.00
CA ILE A 75 19.41 6.94 -13.05
C ILE A 75 20.14 7.47 -11.82
N THR A 76 19.90 8.73 -11.49
CA THR A 76 20.34 9.36 -10.24
C THR A 76 19.13 9.64 -9.36
N ARG A 77 19.12 9.09 -8.13
CA ARG A 77 18.04 9.33 -7.15
C ARG A 77 18.55 10.19 -6.01
N ILE A 78 17.77 11.20 -5.67
CA ILE A 78 18.00 12.05 -4.50
C ILE A 78 16.85 11.85 -3.53
N ASN A 79 17.17 11.35 -2.34
CA ASN A 79 16.21 11.15 -1.27
C ASN A 79 16.25 12.33 -0.28
N GLN A 80 15.10 12.80 0.12
CA GLN A 80 14.93 13.83 1.12
C GLN A 80 13.90 13.38 2.15
N GLU A 81 14.31 13.31 3.41
CA GLU A 81 13.37 13.08 4.50
C GLU A 81 12.57 14.35 4.77
N GLN A 82 11.26 14.18 4.96
CA GLN A 82 10.33 15.26 5.28
C GLN A 82 9.46 14.86 6.47
N PRO A 83 9.05 15.83 7.31
CA PRO A 83 8.08 15.55 8.36
C PRO A 83 6.76 15.07 7.75
N LEU A 84 6.02 14.25 8.49
CA LEU A 84 4.68 13.84 8.05
C LEU A 84 3.72 15.02 8.06
N PRO A 85 3.00 15.27 6.96
CA PRO A 85 1.89 16.19 6.94
C PRO A 85 0.78 15.74 7.92
N PRO A 86 0.02 16.68 8.53
CA PRO A 86 -1.04 16.35 9.50
C PRO A 86 -2.09 15.37 8.98
N GLU A 87 -2.48 15.47 7.71
CA GLU A 87 -3.43 14.60 7.03
C GLU A 87 -2.93 13.16 6.93
N ILE A 88 -1.64 12.99 6.64
CA ILE A 88 -0.99 11.68 6.56
C ILE A 88 -0.96 11.01 7.93
N LYS A 89 -0.70 11.77 9.01
CA LYS A 89 -0.69 11.24 10.39
C LYS A 89 -2.04 10.67 10.84
N LYS A 90 -3.14 11.05 10.19
CA LYS A 90 -4.49 10.52 10.50
C LYS A 90 -4.72 9.14 9.89
N GLY A 91 -3.89 8.72 8.93
CA GLY A 91 -3.94 7.38 8.40
C GLY A 91 -3.72 6.33 9.48
N LEU A 92 -4.48 5.25 9.43
CA LEU A 92 -4.32 4.10 10.31
C LEU A 92 -3.49 3.07 9.56
N TYR A 93 -2.20 2.97 9.91
CA TYR A 93 -1.23 2.11 9.24
C TYR A 93 -1.17 0.75 9.90
N TYR A 94 -1.24 -0.29 9.08
CA TYR A 94 -1.23 -1.68 9.52
C TYR A 94 -0.24 -2.50 8.70
N LEU A 95 0.35 -3.49 9.33
CA LEU A 95 1.19 -4.50 8.70
C LEU A 95 0.54 -5.87 8.89
N VAL A 96 0.62 -6.69 7.86
CA VAL A 96 0.17 -8.08 7.86
C VAL A 96 1.40 -8.96 8.08
N THR A 97 1.39 -9.67 9.19
CA THR A 97 2.44 -10.61 9.63
C THR A 97 1.86 -12.01 9.70
N ASP A 98 2.72 -13.03 9.82
CA ASP A 98 2.27 -14.41 10.11
C ASP A 98 1.37 -14.52 11.34
N LYS A 99 1.60 -13.64 12.33
CA LYS A 99 0.88 -13.62 13.60
C LYS A 99 -0.43 -12.84 13.54
N GLY A 100 -0.75 -12.22 12.41
CA GLY A 100 -1.92 -11.38 12.21
C GLY A 100 -1.58 -9.94 11.82
N ILE A 101 -2.56 -9.05 12.01
CA ILE A 101 -2.47 -7.64 11.63
C ILE A 101 -2.03 -6.82 12.85
N ILE A 102 -0.96 -6.05 12.68
CA ILE A 102 -0.41 -5.17 13.72
C ILE A 102 -0.41 -3.71 13.28
N THR A 103 -0.47 -2.78 14.22
CA THR A 103 -0.40 -1.33 13.92
C THR A 103 1.05 -0.90 13.68
N ALA A 104 1.28 -0.15 12.61
CA ALA A 104 2.51 0.60 12.38
C ALA A 104 2.32 2.08 12.71
N LYS A 105 3.39 2.74 13.16
CA LYS A 105 3.35 4.18 13.48
C LYS A 105 4.08 4.96 12.38
N PRO A 106 3.40 5.75 11.55
CA PRO A 106 4.07 6.54 10.52
C PRO A 106 5.01 7.56 11.20
N ARG A 107 6.22 7.72 10.64
CA ARG A 107 7.26 8.60 11.19
C ARG A 107 7.59 9.78 10.28
N ARG A 108 7.87 9.50 9.00
CA ARG A 108 8.38 10.47 8.04
C ARG A 108 7.99 10.11 6.61
N LEU A 109 8.06 11.09 5.73
CA LEU A 109 8.09 10.87 4.29
C LEU A 109 9.53 10.80 3.82
N VAL A 110 9.80 9.98 2.82
CA VAL A 110 11.02 10.04 2.03
C VAL A 110 10.60 10.41 0.62
N ALA A 111 10.79 11.68 0.25
CA ALA A 111 10.58 12.16 -1.10
C ALA A 111 11.82 11.82 -1.94
N SER A 112 11.60 11.27 -3.12
CA SER A 112 12.63 10.87 -4.07
C SER A 112 12.49 11.70 -5.34
N SER A 113 13.60 12.23 -5.84
CA SER A 113 13.68 12.81 -7.17
C SER A 113 14.60 11.95 -8.03
N LEU A 114 14.06 11.39 -9.10
CA LEU A 114 14.77 10.52 -10.03
C LEU A 114 15.12 11.34 -11.27
N PHE A 115 16.40 11.38 -11.61
CA PHE A 115 16.91 12.01 -12.81
C PHE A 115 17.40 10.92 -13.76
N TYR A 116 16.82 10.89 -14.95
CA TYR A 116 17.22 9.99 -16.02
C TYR A 116 18.25 10.70 -16.88
N LEU A 117 19.48 10.20 -16.84
CA LEU A 117 20.64 10.70 -17.56
C LEU A 117 20.92 9.80 -18.76
N ASN A 118 21.43 10.38 -19.85
CA ASN A 118 22.02 9.60 -20.92
C ASN A 118 23.29 8.85 -20.45
N GLU A 119 23.78 7.93 -21.28
CA GLU A 119 24.97 7.13 -20.97
C GLU A 119 26.20 8.01 -20.65
N GLU A 120 26.36 9.12 -21.36
CA GLU A 120 27.46 10.06 -21.14
C GLU A 120 27.30 10.96 -19.90
N GLY A 121 26.11 11.00 -19.28
CA GLY A 121 25.81 11.85 -18.14
C GLY A 121 25.83 13.36 -18.46
N THR A 122 25.61 13.71 -19.73
CA THR A 122 25.66 15.08 -20.25
C THR A 122 24.28 15.71 -20.42
N GLU A 123 23.23 14.90 -20.42
CA GLU A 123 21.84 15.31 -20.62
C GLU A 123 20.93 14.70 -19.57
N ILE A 124 19.80 15.36 -19.31
CA ILE A 124 18.72 14.84 -18.47
C ILE A 124 17.51 14.64 -19.39
N SER A 125 17.07 13.40 -19.59
CA SER A 125 15.89 13.10 -20.42
C SER A 125 14.60 13.39 -19.64
N GLU A 126 14.56 13.02 -18.37
CA GLU A 126 13.36 13.04 -17.54
C GLU A 126 13.68 13.26 -16.06
N VAL A 127 12.70 13.83 -15.36
CA VAL A 127 12.71 13.92 -13.90
C VAL A 127 11.38 13.43 -13.35
N GLU A 128 11.42 12.41 -12.51
CA GLU A 128 10.26 11.90 -11.79
C GLU A 128 10.34 12.24 -10.31
N TYR A 129 9.16 12.43 -9.71
CA TYR A 129 9.01 12.69 -8.29
C TYR A 129 8.11 11.62 -7.70
N GLU A 130 8.67 10.84 -6.78
CA GLU A 130 7.94 9.81 -6.06
C GLU A 130 8.27 9.93 -4.57
N GLY A 131 7.67 9.09 -3.75
CA GLY A 131 8.14 8.95 -2.39
C GLY A 131 7.50 7.81 -1.64
N ASN A 132 7.81 7.74 -0.37
CA ASN A 132 7.31 6.68 0.48
C ASN A 132 7.03 7.20 1.87
N ILE A 133 6.15 6.52 2.58
CA ILE A 133 5.93 6.76 4.00
C ILE A 133 6.72 5.72 4.77
N ILE A 134 7.57 6.18 5.67
CA ILE A 134 8.29 5.30 6.58
C ILE A 134 7.51 5.23 7.88
N ALA A 135 7.15 4.03 8.28
CA ALA A 135 6.55 3.74 9.57
C ALA A 135 7.49 2.88 10.41
N SER A 136 7.44 3.07 11.73
CA SER A 136 8.17 2.23 12.68
C SER A 136 7.29 1.10 13.18
N THR A 137 7.86 -0.08 13.27
CA THR A 137 7.30 -1.31 13.83
C THR A 137 8.36 -2.00 14.71
N ASN A 138 7.90 -2.76 15.70
CA ASN A 138 8.79 -3.62 16.48
C ASN A 138 8.93 -5.02 15.85
N ASP A 139 8.14 -5.32 14.82
CA ASP A 139 8.14 -6.59 14.12
C ASP A 139 9.01 -6.51 12.86
N GLN A 140 9.81 -7.54 12.62
CA GLN A 140 10.72 -7.66 11.48
C GLN A 140 10.23 -8.66 10.42
N SER A 141 9.05 -9.26 10.64
CA SER A 141 8.43 -10.25 9.75
C SER A 141 7.07 -9.75 9.28
N PHE A 142 7.04 -9.05 8.15
CA PHE A 142 5.80 -8.68 7.48
C PHE A 142 6.00 -8.76 5.97
N ASP A 143 4.94 -9.18 5.28
CA ASP A 143 4.95 -9.32 3.82
C ASP A 143 4.37 -8.07 3.16
N VAL A 144 3.31 -7.51 3.77
CA VAL A 144 2.57 -6.35 3.25
C VAL A 144 1.96 -5.53 4.36
N GLY A 145 1.45 -4.36 3.99
CA GLY A 145 0.72 -3.48 4.88
C GLY A 145 -0.39 -2.76 4.14
N PHE A 146 -1.15 -1.99 4.88
CA PHE A 146 -2.19 -1.15 4.34
C PHE A 146 -2.42 0.05 5.24
N VAL A 147 -3.11 1.06 4.71
CA VAL A 147 -3.40 2.29 5.41
C VAL A 147 -4.83 2.73 5.16
N MET A 148 -5.56 2.95 6.24
CA MET A 148 -6.95 3.39 6.12
C MET A 148 -7.05 4.85 6.53
N PHE A 149 -7.55 5.67 5.62
CA PHE A 149 -7.97 7.03 5.91
C PHE A 149 -9.46 6.98 6.21
N ILE A 150 -9.80 7.02 7.50
CA ILE A 150 -11.19 7.11 7.92
C ILE A 150 -11.34 8.49 8.52
N ASN A 151 -12.42 9.19 8.18
CA ASN A 151 -12.70 10.50 8.73
C ASN A 151 -13.18 10.34 10.17
N VAL A 152 -12.25 10.09 11.09
CA VAL A 152 -12.51 9.91 12.51
C VAL A 152 -11.72 10.89 13.35
N ASP A 153 -12.38 11.45 14.36
CA ASP A 153 -11.77 12.37 15.31
C ASP A 153 -10.78 11.66 16.27
N LYS A 154 -10.79 10.33 16.30
CA LYS A 154 -9.93 9.49 17.15
C LYS A 154 -9.41 8.28 16.38
N PRO A 155 -8.17 7.84 16.63
CA PRO A 155 -7.64 6.61 16.06
C PRO A 155 -8.56 5.42 16.35
N ILE A 156 -8.91 4.66 15.32
CA ILE A 156 -9.67 3.41 15.47
C ILE A 156 -8.68 2.26 15.64
N GLU A 157 -8.84 1.46 16.69
CA GLU A 157 -8.04 0.23 16.88
C GLU A 157 -8.53 -0.88 15.94
N VAL A 158 -7.61 -1.60 15.27
CA VAL A 158 -7.98 -2.85 14.59
C VAL A 158 -8.12 -3.95 15.62
N LYS A 159 -9.29 -4.58 15.62
CA LYS A 159 -9.54 -5.82 16.35
C LYS A 159 -9.42 -6.98 15.38
N VAL A 160 -8.33 -7.72 15.44
CA VAL A 160 -8.21 -9.00 14.73
C VAL A 160 -9.22 -9.96 15.34
N LEU A 161 -10.17 -10.41 14.52
CA LEU A 161 -11.35 -11.11 15.03
C LEU A 161 -11.12 -12.61 15.20
N THR A 162 -10.19 -13.21 14.46
CA THR A 162 -9.94 -14.66 14.59
C THR A 162 -8.54 -15.07 14.13
N GLY A 163 -7.90 -15.94 14.91
CA GLY A 163 -6.79 -16.80 14.44
C GLY A 163 -7.24 -18.03 13.63
N ASP A 164 -8.56 -18.23 13.46
CA ASP A 164 -9.16 -19.36 12.73
C ASP A 164 -9.83 -18.94 11.40
N ALA A 165 -9.55 -17.75 10.87
CA ALA A 165 -10.21 -17.27 9.65
C ALA A 165 -9.99 -18.23 8.46
N GLU A 166 -8.79 -18.82 8.38
CA GLU A 166 -8.44 -19.85 7.39
C GLU A 166 -9.33 -21.08 7.47
N LYS A 167 -9.65 -21.57 8.68
CA LYS A 167 -10.55 -22.73 8.88
C LYS A 167 -12.00 -22.42 8.46
N LYS A 168 -12.37 -21.15 8.53
CA LYS A 168 -13.69 -20.63 8.19
C LYS A 168 -13.82 -20.28 6.71
N PHE A 169 -12.73 -20.36 5.95
CA PHE A 169 -12.69 -20.02 4.55
C PHE A 169 -12.49 -21.27 3.69
N LYS A 170 -13.30 -21.44 2.64
CA LYS A 170 -13.23 -22.62 1.76
C LYS A 170 -13.60 -22.28 0.31
N ALA A 171 -12.97 -22.98 -0.62
CA ALA A 171 -13.38 -23.00 -2.02
C ALA A 171 -14.40 -24.13 -2.26
N VAL A 172 -15.47 -23.83 -2.99
CA VAL A 172 -16.50 -24.79 -3.40
C VAL A 172 -16.60 -24.77 -4.92
N HIS A 173 -16.37 -25.94 -5.54
CA HIS A 173 -16.56 -26.13 -6.97
C HIS A 173 -18.04 -26.34 -7.26
N ASN A 174 -18.62 -25.49 -8.11
CA ASN A 174 -19.98 -25.67 -8.58
C ASN A 174 -20.01 -26.55 -9.83
N LYS A 175 -21.22 -27.03 -10.17
CA LYS A 175 -21.45 -27.90 -11.35
C LYS A 175 -21.11 -27.24 -12.69
N GLU A 176 -20.97 -25.92 -12.71
CA GLU A 176 -20.70 -25.11 -13.90
C GLU A 176 -19.20 -24.74 -14.04
N GLU A 177 -18.31 -25.49 -13.38
CA GLU A 177 -16.85 -25.23 -13.34
C GLU A 177 -16.45 -23.87 -12.73
N THR A 178 -17.40 -23.15 -12.13
CA THR A 178 -17.15 -21.94 -11.35
C THR A 178 -16.71 -22.29 -9.93
N ILE A 179 -15.71 -21.56 -9.41
CA ILE A 179 -15.24 -21.72 -8.03
C ILE A 179 -15.82 -20.58 -7.19
N THR A 180 -16.63 -20.94 -6.19
CA THR A 180 -17.17 -20.01 -5.19
C THR A 180 -16.37 -20.12 -3.90
N TYR A 181 -15.85 -18.99 -3.44
CA TYR A 181 -15.16 -18.90 -2.17
C TYR A 181 -16.15 -18.48 -1.08
N ILE A 182 -16.17 -19.22 0.02
CA ILE A 182 -17.12 -19.03 1.12
C ILE A 182 -16.35 -18.77 2.41
N TYR A 183 -16.70 -17.68 3.09
CA TYR A 183 -16.30 -17.38 4.45
C TYR A 183 -17.49 -17.63 5.40
N GLU A 184 -17.36 -18.60 6.30
CA GLU A 184 -18.42 -19.01 7.24
C GLU A 184 -18.13 -18.49 8.65
N THR A 185 -19.07 -17.74 9.20
CA THR A 185 -19.10 -17.38 10.62
C THR A 185 -20.20 -18.17 11.31
N ASP A 186 -20.23 -18.14 12.65
CA ASP A 186 -21.12 -18.96 13.46
C ASP A 186 -22.61 -18.79 13.08
N ASN A 187 -23.00 -17.63 12.54
CA ASN A 187 -24.39 -17.29 12.20
C ASN A 187 -24.60 -16.89 10.74
N SER A 188 -23.57 -16.86 9.89
CA SER A 188 -23.68 -16.28 8.54
C SER A 188 -22.63 -16.82 7.58
N LYS A 189 -22.98 -16.89 6.29
CA LYS A 189 -22.08 -17.27 5.21
C LYS A 189 -21.97 -16.12 4.22
N PHE A 190 -20.75 -15.82 3.80
CA PHE A 190 -20.44 -14.76 2.85
C PHE A 190 -19.68 -15.38 1.70
N GLN A 191 -19.96 -14.96 0.47
CA GLN A 191 -19.37 -15.58 -0.70
C GLN A 191 -18.90 -14.56 -1.72
N PHE A 192 -17.88 -14.94 -2.49
CA PHE A 192 -17.55 -14.32 -3.78
C PHE A 192 -17.22 -15.40 -4.80
N THR A 193 -17.42 -15.07 -6.07
CA THR A 193 -17.02 -15.90 -7.20
C THR A 193 -15.95 -15.15 -7.97
N ASN A 194 -14.79 -15.76 -8.17
CA ASN A 194 -13.75 -15.18 -9.00
C ASN A 194 -14.26 -15.09 -10.45
N LYS A 195 -14.15 -13.92 -11.08
CA LYS A 195 -14.62 -13.67 -12.44
C LYS A 195 -13.84 -14.49 -13.48
N ASP A 196 -12.59 -14.81 -13.20
CA ASP A 196 -11.71 -15.50 -14.13
C ASP A 196 -11.85 -17.03 -14.06
N ASN A 197 -12.70 -17.55 -13.17
CA ASN A 197 -12.89 -18.99 -12.90
C ASN A 197 -11.59 -19.74 -12.58
N LEU A 198 -10.51 -19.03 -12.27
CA LEU A 198 -9.24 -19.63 -11.84
C LEU A 198 -9.32 -19.99 -10.37
N SER A 199 -8.80 -21.19 -10.05
CA SER A 199 -8.55 -21.59 -8.67
C SER A 199 -7.44 -20.72 -8.10
N LEU A 200 -7.73 -20.05 -7.00
CA LEU A 200 -6.82 -19.18 -6.28
C LEU A 200 -6.13 -20.03 -5.21
N ASP A 201 -4.80 -20.03 -5.19
CA ASP A 201 -4.02 -20.67 -4.15
C ASP A 201 -3.90 -19.72 -2.95
N ILE A 202 -4.86 -19.81 -2.04
CA ILE A 202 -4.95 -18.90 -0.89
C ILE A 202 -4.01 -19.37 0.21
N LYS A 203 -2.98 -18.55 0.47
CA LYS A 203 -1.94 -18.83 1.47
C LYS A 203 -2.33 -18.42 2.87
N LYS A 204 -2.99 -17.26 3.02
CA LYS A 204 -3.37 -16.70 4.32
C LYS A 204 -4.73 -16.03 4.26
N VAL A 205 -5.46 -16.10 5.37
CA VAL A 205 -6.75 -15.44 5.55
C VAL A 205 -6.78 -14.74 6.90
N TYR A 206 -7.07 -13.43 6.91
CA TYR A 206 -7.26 -12.67 8.15
C TYR A 206 -8.64 -12.03 8.17
N SER A 207 -9.34 -12.15 9.30
CA SER A 207 -10.57 -11.39 9.54
C SER A 207 -10.35 -10.35 10.63
N PHE A 208 -10.86 -9.14 10.41
CA PHE A 208 -10.69 -8.03 11.35
C PHE A 208 -11.86 -7.05 11.31
N SER A 209 -12.01 -6.27 12.36
CA SER A 209 -12.91 -5.11 12.40
C SER A 209 -12.16 -3.84 12.76
N LEU A 210 -12.74 -2.71 12.37
CA LEU A 210 -12.23 -1.40 12.70
C LEU A 210 -12.97 -0.89 13.92
N GLY A 211 -12.34 -0.98 15.08
CA GLY A 211 -12.89 -0.59 16.38
C GLY A 211 -14.14 -1.39 16.69
N ASN A 212 -15.19 -0.65 17.09
CA ASN A 212 -16.52 -1.21 17.34
C ASN A 212 -17.42 -1.16 16.09
N SER A 213 -16.86 -0.94 14.91
CA SER A 213 -17.64 -0.93 13.67
C SER A 213 -18.29 -2.29 13.42
N GLN A 214 -19.51 -2.25 12.88
CA GLN A 214 -20.16 -3.43 12.33
C GLN A 214 -19.48 -3.89 11.03
N ASN A 215 -18.73 -3.01 10.36
CA ASN A 215 -17.94 -3.36 9.18
C ASN A 215 -16.81 -4.30 9.60
N LYS A 216 -16.91 -5.54 9.12
CA LYS A 216 -15.85 -6.54 9.21
C LYS A 216 -15.19 -6.67 7.85
N TYR A 217 -13.93 -7.06 7.87
CA TYR A 217 -13.10 -7.17 6.68
C TYR A 217 -12.44 -8.54 6.65
N LEU A 218 -12.22 -9.03 5.44
CA LEU A 218 -11.48 -10.25 5.15
C LEU A 218 -10.31 -9.89 4.25
N PHE A 219 -9.11 -10.25 4.66
CA PHE A 219 -7.89 -10.09 3.89
C PHE A 219 -7.42 -11.45 3.41
N LEU A 220 -7.15 -11.58 2.12
CA LEU A 220 -6.62 -12.78 1.49
C LEU A 220 -5.23 -12.50 0.95
N LEU A 221 -4.29 -13.42 1.21
CA LEU A 221 -3.06 -13.55 0.45
C LEU A 221 -3.21 -14.72 -0.52
N ILE A 222 -3.08 -14.42 -1.80
CA ILE A 222 -3.25 -15.33 -2.91
C ILE A 222 -1.91 -15.48 -3.61
N ASP A 223 -1.54 -16.71 -3.89
CA ASP A 223 -0.43 -17.04 -4.76
C ASP A 223 -0.98 -17.22 -6.19
N LEU A 224 -0.49 -16.38 -7.11
CA LEU A 224 -0.95 -16.36 -8.50
C LEU A 224 -0.13 -17.27 -9.42
N HIS A 225 0.88 -18.01 -8.95
CA HIS A 225 1.75 -18.78 -9.85
C HIS A 225 0.96 -19.77 -10.74
N PRO A 226 0.97 -19.62 -12.07
CA PRO A 226 1.00 -20.78 -12.93
C PRO A 226 2.42 -21.37 -12.83
N ALA A 227 2.54 -22.69 -12.72
CA ALA A 227 3.82 -23.39 -12.54
C ALA A 227 4.93 -22.88 -13.50
N GLY A 228 5.85 -22.03 -13.02
CA GLY A 228 7.12 -21.75 -13.70
C GLY A 228 7.58 -20.30 -13.88
N GLU A 229 6.76 -19.26 -13.65
CA GLU A 229 7.16 -17.87 -13.92
C GLU A 229 6.85 -16.93 -12.74
N GLY A 230 7.88 -16.62 -11.92
CA GLY A 230 7.92 -15.47 -11.01
C GLY A 230 6.99 -15.49 -9.78
N CYS A 231 7.51 -15.05 -8.62
CA CYS A 231 6.74 -14.80 -7.40
C CYS A 231 5.73 -13.66 -7.57
N HIS A 232 4.53 -14.00 -8.05
CA HIS A 232 3.38 -13.10 -8.10
C HIS A 232 2.46 -13.40 -6.91
N LEU A 233 2.55 -12.57 -5.88
CA LEU A 233 1.59 -12.58 -4.77
C LEU A 233 0.51 -11.53 -5.05
N GLU A 234 -0.73 -11.90 -4.80
CA GLU A 234 -1.88 -11.02 -4.83
C GLU A 234 -2.50 -10.89 -3.45
N TYR A 235 -2.90 -9.67 -3.11
CA TYR A 235 -3.52 -9.34 -1.85
C TYR A 235 -4.88 -8.75 -2.15
N SER A 236 -5.93 -9.36 -1.59
CA SER A 236 -7.30 -8.92 -1.79
C SER A 236 -7.96 -8.59 -0.46
N LEU A 237 -8.57 -7.40 -0.38
CA LEU A 237 -9.40 -6.99 0.73
C LEU A 237 -10.88 -7.11 0.32
N PHE A 238 -11.64 -7.78 1.16
CA PHE A 238 -13.10 -7.83 1.08
C PHE A 238 -13.72 -7.14 2.28
N ARG A 239 -14.78 -6.38 2.02
CA ARG A 239 -15.74 -5.98 3.06
C ARG A 239 -16.75 -7.11 3.23
N ILE A 240 -16.99 -7.50 4.48
CA ILE A 240 -17.97 -8.51 4.85
C ILE A 240 -19.31 -7.78 5.09
N SER A 241 -20.21 -7.87 4.13
CA SER A 241 -21.56 -7.29 4.18
C SER A 241 -22.60 -8.42 4.08
N THR A 242 -23.56 -8.33 3.14
CA THR A 242 -24.38 -9.45 2.70
C THR A 242 -23.55 -10.48 1.91
N ASN A 243 -22.53 -10.01 1.19
CA ASN A 243 -21.57 -10.84 0.43
C ASN A 243 -20.13 -10.44 0.80
N LEU A 244 -19.15 -11.13 0.21
CA LEU A 244 -17.77 -10.65 0.21
C LEU A 244 -17.63 -9.64 -0.94
N GLU A 245 -17.64 -8.36 -0.59
CA GLU A 245 -17.47 -7.27 -1.54
C GLU A 245 -15.99 -6.95 -1.68
N GLU A 246 -15.41 -7.25 -2.84
CA GLU A 246 -14.01 -6.91 -3.13
C GLU A 246 -13.85 -5.38 -3.13
N MET A 247 -13.03 -4.89 -2.20
CA MET A 247 -12.75 -3.46 -2.04
C MET A 247 -11.50 -3.07 -2.81
N LEU A 248 -10.52 -3.97 -2.84
CA LEU A 248 -9.24 -3.75 -3.49
C LEU A 248 -8.51 -5.07 -3.71
N THR A 249 -7.80 -5.14 -4.84
CA THR A 249 -6.84 -6.18 -5.14
C THR A 249 -5.53 -5.53 -5.59
N MET A 250 -4.41 -6.06 -5.11
CA MET A 250 -3.08 -5.53 -5.38
C MET A 250 -2.10 -6.67 -5.59
N GLN A 251 -1.32 -6.60 -6.65
CA GLN A 251 -0.26 -7.56 -6.95
C GLN A 251 1.07 -6.99 -6.47
N SER A 252 1.84 -7.77 -5.70
CA SER A 252 3.25 -7.43 -5.48
C SER A 252 4.10 -8.22 -6.47
N GLY A 253 4.86 -7.51 -7.30
CA GLY A 253 5.94 -8.12 -8.08
C GLY A 253 7.06 -8.60 -7.16
N CYS A 254 7.76 -9.66 -7.59
CA CYS A 254 8.88 -10.27 -6.87
C CYS A 254 9.79 -9.21 -6.24
N THR A 255 10.02 -9.26 -4.93
CA THR A 255 11.29 -8.81 -4.37
C THR A 255 12.36 -9.75 -4.91
N ILE A 256 13.20 -9.23 -5.80
CA ILE A 256 14.48 -9.85 -6.10
C ILE A 256 15.28 -9.76 -4.79
N GLU A 257 15.49 -10.89 -4.12
CA GLU A 257 16.49 -11.01 -3.04
C GLU A 257 17.91 -10.75 -3.58
#